data_AF-A0A2N0KJW3-F1
#
_entry.id   AF-A0A2N0KJW3-F1
#
_cell.length_a   1.000
_cell.length_b   1.000
_cell.length_c   1.000
_cell.angle_alpha   90.00
_cell.angle_beta   90.00
_cell.angle_gamma   90.00
#
_symmetry.space_group_name_H-M   'P 1'
#
loop_
_entity.id
_entity.type
_entity.pdbx_description
1 polymer ?
#
loop_
_entity_poly.entity_id
_entity_poly.type
_entity_poly.pdbx_seq_one_letter_code
_entity_poly.pdbx_strand_id
1 'polypeptide(L)' 'MEKAGIPAASIGVEKLVKTTGRGMARAQGIPDYPIAVISHSMGPLADLKDDNDVRVLALAAAPQVEAILIGEAWLSPVPT' A
#
# COMPACT_ATOMS: atom_id res chain seq x y z
N MET A 1 6.43 -2.74 14.08
CA MET A 1 7.45 -3.56 13.41
C MET A 1 8.71 -2.76 13.17
N GLU A 2 8.64 -1.62 12.48
CA GLU A 2 9.82 -0.81 12.15
C GLU A 2 10.62 -0.34 13.39
N LYS A 3 9.95 0.14 14.45
CA LYS A 3 10.61 0.50 15.72
C LYS A 3 11.35 -0.66 16.39
N ALA A 4 11.00 -1.90 16.05
CA ALA A 4 11.67 -3.11 16.55
C ALA A 4 12.77 -3.61 15.59
N GLY A 5 13.12 -2.83 14.56
CA GLY A 5 14.13 -3.22 13.56
C GLY A 5 13.63 -4.22 12.52
N ILE A 6 12.32 -4.45 12.44
CA ILE A 6 11.71 -5.36 11.47
C ILE A 6 11.24 -4.55 10.27
N PRO A 7 11.78 -4.80 9.05
CA PRO A 7 11.28 -4.19 7.82
C PRO A 7 9.78 -4.44 7.66
N ALA A 8 9.03 -3.39 7.30
CA ALA A 8 7.59 -3.48 7.11
C ALA A 8 7.16 -2.66 5.90
N ALA A 9 6.09 -3.11 5.25
CA ALA A 9 5.47 -2.40 4.13
C ALA A 9 3.97 -2.24 4.41
N SER A 10 3.45 -1.07 4.08
CA SER A 10 2.01 -0.79 4.17
C SER A 10 1.35 -1.05 2.82
N ILE A 11 0.20 -1.73 2.82
CA ILE A 11 -0.65 -1.89 1.63
C ILE A 11 -1.89 -1.00 1.80
N GLY A 12 -2.18 -0.18 0.79
CA GLY A 12 -3.31 0.74 0.78
C GLY A 12 -4.17 0.57 -0.47
N VAL A 13 -5.49 0.68 -0.29
CA VAL A 13 -6.43 0.80 -1.42
C VAL A 13 -6.26 2.18 -2.04
N GLU A 14 -6.10 2.22 -3.36
CA GLU A 14 -5.80 3.43 -4.13
C GLU A 14 -6.64 4.65 -3.76
N LYS A 15 -7.97 4.47 -3.64
CA LYS A 15 -8.88 5.55 -3.25
C LYS A 15 -8.51 6.15 -1.90
N LEU A 16 -8.25 5.31 -0.90
CA LEU A 16 -7.91 5.75 0.46
C LEU A 16 -6.54 6.43 0.48
N VAL A 17 -5.58 5.90 -0.27
CA VAL A 17 -4.25 6.51 -0.41
C VAL A 17 -4.38 7.92 -1.00
N LYS A 18 -5.20 8.08 -2.06
CA LYS A 18 -5.46 9.36 -2.74
C LYS A 18 -6.23 10.36 -1.89
N THR A 19 -7.16 9.93 -1.03
CA THR A 19 -8.00 10.87 -0.26
C THR A 19 -7.42 11.23 1.10
N THR A 20 -7.01 10.24 1.90
CA THR A 20 -6.65 10.47 3.31
C THR A 20 -5.25 9.97 3.65
N GLY A 21 -4.79 8.88 3.03
CA GLY A 21 -3.51 8.25 3.35
C GLY A 21 -2.31 9.20 3.18
N ARG A 22 -2.21 9.91 2.05
CA ARG A 22 -1.14 10.90 1.82
C ARG A 22 -1.23 12.11 2.77
N GLY A 23 -2.45 12.55 3.10
CA GLY A 23 -2.67 13.61 4.08
C GLY A 23 -2.15 13.23 5.47
N MET A 24 -2.42 11.99 5.90
CA MET A 24 -1.94 11.47 7.18
C MET A 24 -0.42 11.32 7.21
N ALA A 25 0.19 10.80 6.13
CA ALA A 25 1.64 10.66 6.01
C ALA A 25 2.35 12.01 6.16
N ARG A 26 1.84 13.05 5.48
CA ARG A 26 2.30 14.44 5.64
C ARG A 26 2.14 14.97 7.06
N ALA A 27 0.96 14.77 7.67
CA ALA A 27 0.69 15.23 9.03
C ALA A 27 1.61 14.58 10.08
N GLN A 28 2.09 13.35 9.80
CA GLN A 28 3.05 12.65 10.65
C GLN A 28 4.52 12.97 10.32
N GLY A 29 4.79 13.86 9.37
CA GLY A 29 6.14 14.27 8.99
C GLY A 29 6.87 13.29 8.07
N ILE A 30 6.16 12.39 7.39
CA ILE A 30 6.72 11.38 6.48
C ILE A 30 6.00 11.47 5.12
N PRO A 31 6.16 12.58 4.37
CA PRO A 31 5.40 12.83 3.13
C PRO A 31 5.64 11.75 2.06
N ASP A 32 6.85 11.19 2.02
CA ASP A 32 7.28 10.19 1.05
C ASP A 32 7.13 8.76 1.56
N TYR A 33 6.27 8.54 2.57
CA TYR A 33 6.07 7.20 3.13
C TYR A 33 5.70 6.19 2.02
N PRO A 34 6.43 5.06 1.92
CA PRO A 34 6.17 4.05 0.90
C PRO A 34 4.92 3.25 1.20
N ILE A 35 3.99 3.18 0.24
CA ILE A 35 2.71 2.48 0.39
C ILE A 35 2.47 1.67 -0.88
N ALA A 36 2.50 0.34 -0.80
CA ALA A 36 2.06 -0.52 -1.90
C ALA A 36 0.57 -0.25 -2.18
N VAL A 37 0.23 0.04 -3.45
CA VAL A 37 -1.11 0.47 -3.82
C VAL A 37 -1.80 -0.63 -4.62
N ILE A 38 -3.00 -0.99 -4.18
CA ILE A 38 -3.91 -1.87 -4.94
C ILE A 38 -5.11 -1.07 -5.44
N SER A 39 -5.44 -1.25 -6.72
CA SER A 39 -6.68 -0.73 -7.30
C SER A 39 -7.82 -1.70 -7.00
N HIS A 40 -8.67 -1.33 -6.06
CA HIS A 40 -9.89 -2.07 -5.74
C HIS A 40 -11.09 -1.13 -5.83
N SER A 41 -12.15 -1.58 -6.51
CA SER A 41 -13.33 -0.77 -6.78
C SER A 41 -14.16 -0.61 -5.51
N MET A 42 -13.93 0.45 -4.73
CA MET A 42 -14.93 1.15 -3.88
C MET A 42 -15.74 0.33 -2.85
N GLY A 43 -15.55 -0.97 -2.71
CA GLY A 43 -16.12 -1.82 -1.68
C GLY A 43 -15.09 -2.05 -0.57
N PRO A 44 -15.52 -2.36 0.66
CA PRO A 44 -14.62 -2.96 1.64
C PRO A 44 -13.97 -4.22 1.04
N LEU A 45 -12.74 -4.54 1.44
CA LEU A 45 -12.12 -5.85 1.16
C LEU A 45 -13.01 -7.04 1.62
N ALA A 46 -14.02 -6.78 2.44
CA ALA A 46 -15.08 -7.72 2.81
C ALA A 46 -15.99 -8.15 1.63
N ASP A 47 -15.98 -7.42 0.52
CA ASP A 47 -16.78 -7.74 -0.67
C ASP A 47 -16.09 -8.77 -1.59
N LEU A 48 -14.85 -9.18 -1.28
CA LEU A 48 -14.15 -10.27 -1.96
C LEU A 48 -14.93 -11.57 -1.72
N LYS A 49 -15.35 -12.23 -2.79
CA LYS A 49 -16.30 -13.35 -2.70
C LYS A 49 -15.62 -14.71 -2.60
N ASP A 50 -14.37 -14.78 -3.03
CA ASP A 50 -13.57 -16.00 -3.03
C ASP A 50 -12.06 -15.74 -2.93
N ASP A 51 -11.31 -16.83 -2.76
CA ASP A 51 -9.86 -16.81 -2.66
C ASP A 51 -9.17 -16.32 -3.95
N ASN A 52 -9.84 -16.41 -5.11
CA ASN A 52 -9.29 -15.91 -6.36
C ASN A 52 -9.22 -14.38 -6.37
N ASP A 53 -10.26 -13.70 -5.86
CA ASP A 53 -10.25 -12.24 -5.74
C ASP A 53 -9.11 -11.76 -4.83
N VAL A 54 -8.88 -12.46 -3.71
CA VAL A 54 -7.75 -12.20 -2.80
C VAL A 54 -6.43 -12.43 -3.52
N ARG A 55 -6.30 -13.54 -4.25
CA ARG A 55 -5.08 -13.90 -4.98
C ARG A 55 -4.72 -12.85 -6.04
N VAL A 56 -5.70 -12.32 -6.76
CA VAL A 56 -5.47 -11.27 -7.76
C VAL A 56 -4.91 -10.00 -7.11
N LEU A 57 -5.48 -9.56 -5.98
CA LEU A 57 -4.98 -8.40 -5.25
C LEU A 57 -3.58 -8.64 -4.66
N ALA A 58 -3.34 -9.83 -4.12
CA ALA A 58 -2.05 -10.20 -3.57
C ALA A 58 -0.95 -10.19 -4.65
N LEU A 59 -1.24 -10.73 -5.84
CA LEU A 59 -0.32 -10.72 -6.98
C LEU A 59 -0.01 -9.30 -7.47
N ALA A 60 -0.97 -8.37 -7.39
CA ALA A 60 -0.74 -6.97 -7.72
C ALA A 60 0.10 -6.22 -6.66
N ALA A 61 -0.05 -6.57 -5.38
CA ALA A 61 0.66 -5.94 -4.27
C ALA A 61 2.09 -6.47 -4.10
N ALA A 62 2.30 -7.78 -4.31
CA ALA A 62 3.55 -8.48 -4.02
C ALA A 62 4.83 -7.80 -4.56
N PRO A 63 4.96 -7.45 -5.85
CA PRO A 63 6.19 -6.82 -6.36
C PRO A 63 6.44 -5.43 -5.75
N GLN A 64 5.37 -4.70 -5.39
CA GLN A 64 5.50 -3.40 -4.73
C GLN A 64 5.98 -3.56 -3.28
N VAL A 65 5.44 -4.54 -2.56
CA VAL A 65 5.86 -4.86 -1.19
C VAL A 65 7.33 -5.29 -1.16
N GLU A 66 7.74 -6.15 -2.09
CA GLU A 66 9.13 -6.58 -2.23
C GLU A 66 10.06 -5.38 -2.40
N ALA A 67 9.79 -4.50 -3.37
CA ALA A 67 10.59 -3.30 -3.63
C ALA A 67 10.73 -2.40 -2.38
N ILE A 68 9.65 -2.23 -1.62
CA ILE A 68 9.66 -1.44 -0.37
C ILE A 68 10.56 -2.11 0.69
N LEU A 69 10.46 -3.43 0.85
CA LEU A 69 11.20 -4.17 1.88
C LEU A 69 12.70 -4.27 1.59
N ILE A 70 13.10 -4.30 0.32
CA ILE A 70 14.52 -4.33 -0.10
C ILE A 70 15.13 -2.93 -0.27
N GLY A 71 14.33 -1.87 -0.17
CA GLY A 71 14.79 -0.49 -0.30
C GLY A 71 15.12 -0.06 -1.73
N GLU A 72 14.53 -0.71 -2.74
CA GLU A 72 14.65 -0.26 -4.13
C GLU A 72 13.95 1.09 -4.33
N ALA A 73 14.41 1.87 -5.32
CA ALA A 73 13.87 3.18 -5.64
C ALA A 73 12.37 3.08 -6.00
N TRP A 74 11.52 3.31 -5.01
CA TRP A 74 10.08 3.16 -5.13
C TRP A 74 9.44 4.47 -5.59
N LEU A 75 9.01 4.50 -6.85
CA LEU A 75 8.15 5.56 -7.39
C LEU A 75 6.70 5.18 -7.11
N SER A 76 6.06 5.90 -6.20
CA SER A 76 4.64 5.71 -5.89
C SER A 76 3.80 5.75 -7.17
N PRO A 77 2.94 4.75 -7.42
CA PRO A 77 1.99 4.80 -8.54
C PRO A 77 0.92 5.90 -8.35
N VAL A 78 0.86 6.49 -7.15
CA VAL A 78 0.01 7.64 -6.81
C VAL A 78 0.89 8.84 -6.46
N PRO A 79 0.84 9.96 -7.20
CA PRO A 79 1.65 11.13 -6.90
C PRO A 79 1.35 11.67 -5.49
N THR A 80 2.39 12.20 -4.83
CA THR A 80 2.31 12.80 -3.49
C THR A 80 1.49 14.07 -3.50
#